data_AF-A0A7V5C6H1-F1
#
_entry.id   AF-A0A7V5C6H1-F1
#
_cell.length_a   1.000
_cell.length_b   1.000
_cell.length_c   1.000
_cell.angle_alpha   90.00
_cell.angle_beta   90.00
_cell.angle_gamma   90.00
#
_symmetry.space_group_name_H-M   'P 1'
#
loop_
_entity.id
_entity.type
_entity.pdbx_description
1 polymer ?
#
loop_
_entity_poly.entity_id
_entity_poly.type
_entity_poly.pdbx_seq_one_letter_code
_entity_poly.pdbx_strand_id
1 'polypeptide(L)'
;LIAAEKGHVGAMNNLAVLYKNQFKLYDKAAKYYLMAFRKGYTGAMFNLARLYQNELKLYDKAKACYTKAVEKGHTGAMLNLALLCHKKFKSYREAEKYYLMAVEKGHIKAMLNLALLYHNVFSDYGEAEKYYLMAIGEGDANATLKLASLYHRELKSYKDAEKYYLMAVKNGHVTAMLNLALLYEENEFQSYDKAEKYYLMAAEKGQVDAMFNLALLHHRELGHYENAEKYYLMAVEKGHADAMFNLALLYEDDEFKSYENAEKYYLMAAERGIHEAMNNLAWLYFVQKKKKVKALEYSQKACEKVKNLTHQHTLSAILLWNNQVERAVRLFSEIVKNRDGLEEYKEDVRYFLLLLIAKKQHRIAMDFFQNESLPFMEKYKPIYYILMSLMGDEYSHELREMGEDMKQGTMYGILQAIEQLGKDYR
;
A
#
# COMPACT_ATOMS: atom_id res chain seq x y z
N LEU A 1 -44.51 -35.78 0.68
CA LEU A 1 -44.13 -36.63 -0.47
C LEU A 1 -45.32 -36.88 -1.40
N ILE A 2 -46.39 -37.53 -0.92
CA ILE A 2 -47.60 -37.87 -1.70
C ILE A 2 -48.17 -36.66 -2.48
N ALA A 3 -48.31 -35.49 -1.86
CA ALA A 3 -48.81 -34.29 -2.55
C ALA A 3 -47.89 -33.80 -3.68
N ALA A 4 -46.57 -33.95 -3.53
CA ALA A 4 -45.60 -33.61 -4.57
C ALA A 4 -45.68 -34.60 -5.73
N GLU A 5 -45.82 -35.90 -5.45
CA GLU A 5 -46.02 -36.94 -6.48
C GLU A 5 -47.33 -36.77 -7.24
N LYS A 6 -48.39 -36.32 -6.55
CA LYS A 6 -49.69 -35.95 -7.16
C LYS A 6 -49.66 -34.64 -7.97
N GLY A 7 -48.50 -34.02 -8.17
CA GLY A 7 -48.36 -32.90 -9.09
C GLY A 7 -48.47 -31.50 -8.47
N HIS A 8 -48.60 -31.37 -7.15
CA HIS A 8 -48.77 -30.09 -6.47
C HIS A 8 -47.44 -29.30 -6.41
N VAL A 9 -47.37 -28.18 -7.12
CA VAL A 9 -46.11 -27.42 -7.32
C VAL A 9 -45.51 -26.83 -6.03
N GLY A 10 -46.35 -26.33 -5.11
CA GLY A 10 -45.89 -25.85 -3.81
C GLY A 10 -45.27 -26.96 -2.95
N ALA A 11 -45.88 -28.16 -2.93
CA ALA A 11 -45.37 -29.32 -2.22
C ALA A 11 -44.04 -29.82 -2.82
N MET A 12 -43.91 -29.79 -4.15
CA MET A 12 -42.63 -30.08 -4.82
C MET A 12 -41.53 -29.09 -4.40
N ASN A 13 -41.82 -27.79 -4.40
CA ASN A 13 -40.87 -26.77 -3.96
C ASN A 13 -40.46 -26.96 -2.50
N ASN A 14 -41.41 -27.16 -1.60
CA ASN A 14 -41.12 -27.32 -0.18
C ASN A 14 -40.33 -28.61 0.09
N LEU A 15 -40.65 -29.70 -0.61
CA LEU A 15 -39.88 -30.94 -0.54
C LEU A 15 -38.44 -30.75 -1.05
N ALA A 16 -38.25 -29.97 -2.11
CA ALA A 16 -36.92 -29.63 -2.60
C ALA A 16 -36.12 -28.77 -1.61
N VAL A 17 -36.76 -27.81 -0.94
CA VAL A 17 -36.17 -27.04 0.16
C VAL A 17 -35.72 -27.96 1.29
N LEU A 18 -36.53 -28.94 1.66
CA LEU A 18 -36.21 -29.94 2.68
C LEU A 18 -34.97 -30.77 2.30
N TYR A 19 -34.95 -31.33 1.07
CA TYR A 19 -33.82 -32.10 0.57
C TYR A 19 -32.53 -31.30 0.53
N LYS A 20 -32.60 -30.02 0.14
CA LYS A 20 -31.44 -29.13 0.12
C LYS A 20 -30.94 -28.82 1.53
N ASN A 21 -31.81 -28.31 2.41
CA ASN A 21 -31.37 -27.70 3.67
C ASN A 21 -31.11 -28.74 4.76
N GLN A 22 -31.99 -29.75 4.91
CA GLN A 22 -31.86 -30.73 5.98
C GLN A 22 -30.97 -31.89 5.57
N PHE A 23 -31.18 -32.42 4.37
CA PHE A 23 -30.51 -33.65 3.94
C PHE A 23 -29.28 -33.39 3.07
N LYS A 24 -29.07 -32.15 2.59
CA LYS A 24 -27.99 -31.78 1.66
C LYS A 24 -27.95 -32.68 0.41
N LEU A 25 -29.10 -33.21 0.00
CA LEU A 25 -29.26 -34.06 -1.19
C LEU A 25 -29.61 -33.18 -2.39
N TYR A 26 -28.59 -32.53 -2.96
CA TYR A 26 -28.77 -31.51 -3.99
C TYR A 26 -29.36 -32.05 -5.30
N ASP A 27 -29.05 -33.28 -5.71
CA ASP A 27 -29.65 -33.87 -6.91
C ASP A 27 -31.15 -34.11 -6.74
N LYS A 28 -31.57 -34.58 -5.56
CA LYS A 28 -32.99 -34.74 -5.22
C LYS A 28 -33.69 -33.39 -5.16
N ALA A 29 -33.06 -32.39 -4.53
CA ALA A 29 -33.59 -31.03 -4.49
C ALA A 29 -33.75 -30.46 -5.91
N ALA A 30 -32.73 -30.56 -6.76
CA ALA A 30 -32.75 -30.11 -8.14
C ALA A 30 -33.87 -30.80 -8.94
N LYS A 31 -34.05 -32.12 -8.78
CA LYS A 31 -35.14 -32.87 -9.42
C LYS A 31 -36.51 -32.30 -9.07
N TYR A 32 -36.81 -32.11 -7.77
CA TYR A 32 -38.13 -31.63 -7.35
C TYR A 32 -38.35 -30.15 -7.71
N TYR A 33 -37.32 -29.30 -7.60
CA TYR A 33 -37.42 -27.93 -8.12
C TYR A 33 -37.67 -27.93 -9.63
N LEU A 34 -37.00 -28.78 -10.42
CA LEU A 34 -37.17 -28.85 -11.87
C LEU A 34 -38.58 -29.34 -12.26
N MET A 35 -39.17 -30.26 -11.48
CA MET A 35 -40.56 -30.69 -11.69
C MET A 35 -41.54 -29.52 -11.49
N ALA A 36 -41.37 -28.74 -10.43
CA ALA A 36 -42.18 -27.56 -10.17
C ALA A 36 -41.92 -26.44 -11.21
N PHE A 37 -40.66 -26.25 -11.61
CA PHE A 37 -40.22 -25.34 -12.67
C PHE A 37 -40.98 -25.61 -13.97
N ARG A 38 -41.00 -26.88 -14.41
CA ARG A 38 -41.67 -27.30 -15.67
C ARG A 38 -43.17 -27.05 -15.65
N LYS A 39 -43.78 -27.00 -14.46
CA LYS A 39 -45.18 -26.65 -14.25
C LYS A 39 -45.41 -25.13 -14.11
N GLY A 40 -44.41 -24.30 -14.38
CA GLY A 40 -44.52 -22.84 -14.37
C GLY A 40 -44.40 -22.20 -12.98
N TYR A 41 -44.00 -22.94 -11.95
CA TYR A 41 -43.91 -22.38 -10.59
C TYR A 41 -42.66 -21.51 -10.42
N THR A 42 -42.85 -20.20 -10.46
CA THR A 42 -41.78 -19.18 -10.44
C THR A 42 -40.85 -19.29 -9.23
N GLY A 43 -41.38 -19.61 -8.04
CA GLY A 43 -40.57 -19.79 -6.83
C GLY A 43 -39.55 -20.94 -6.96
N ALA A 44 -39.91 -22.03 -7.63
CA ALA A 44 -38.98 -23.12 -7.91
C ALA A 44 -37.96 -22.73 -8.97
N MET A 45 -38.29 -21.87 -9.93
CA MET A 45 -37.32 -21.34 -10.90
C MET A 45 -36.20 -20.58 -10.21
N PHE A 46 -36.57 -19.68 -9.30
CA PHE A 46 -35.63 -18.93 -8.47
C PHE A 46 -34.81 -19.82 -7.54
N ASN A 47 -35.45 -20.76 -6.85
CA ASN A 47 -34.75 -21.65 -5.90
C ASN A 47 -33.81 -22.64 -6.61
N LEU A 48 -34.19 -23.14 -7.78
CA LEU A 48 -33.32 -23.96 -8.61
C LEU A 48 -32.09 -23.18 -9.08
N ALA A 49 -32.29 -21.93 -9.51
CA ALA A 49 -31.20 -21.06 -9.92
C ALA A 49 -30.20 -20.82 -8.77
N ARG A 50 -30.69 -20.57 -7.56
CA ARG A 50 -29.85 -20.43 -6.35
C ARG A 50 -29.09 -21.70 -6.02
N LEU A 51 -29.74 -22.87 -6.14
CA LEU A 51 -29.09 -24.17 -5.93
C LEU A 51 -27.94 -24.37 -6.93
N TYR A 52 -28.19 -24.09 -8.22
CA TYR A 52 -27.17 -24.16 -9.25
C TYR A 52 -26.03 -23.17 -9.01
N GLN A 53 -26.31 -21.94 -8.59
CA GLN A 53 -25.30 -20.92 -8.37
C GLN A 53 -24.41 -21.22 -7.16
N ASN A 54 -25.01 -21.53 -6.01
CA ASN A 54 -24.32 -21.52 -4.72
C ASN A 54 -23.75 -22.88 -4.35
N GLU A 55 -24.53 -23.95 -4.56
CA GLU A 55 -24.14 -25.31 -4.14
C GLU A 55 -23.42 -26.05 -5.27
N LEU A 56 -24.01 -26.04 -6.47
CA LEU A 56 -23.52 -26.85 -7.59
C LEU A 56 -22.55 -26.10 -8.51
N LYS A 57 -22.44 -24.78 -8.36
CA LYS A 57 -21.60 -23.88 -9.19
C LYS A 57 -21.82 -24.03 -10.71
N LEU A 58 -23.03 -24.39 -11.12
CA LEU A 58 -23.46 -24.52 -12.52
C LEU A 58 -24.05 -23.19 -13.01
N TYR A 59 -23.18 -22.21 -13.27
CA TYR A 59 -23.58 -20.82 -13.48
C TYR A 59 -24.45 -20.59 -14.73
N ASP A 60 -24.22 -21.29 -15.84
CA ASP A 60 -25.05 -21.16 -17.04
C ASP A 60 -26.48 -21.65 -16.80
N LYS A 61 -26.61 -22.78 -16.09
CA LYS A 61 -27.92 -23.30 -15.67
C LYS A 61 -28.61 -22.36 -14.69
N ALA A 62 -27.85 -21.76 -13.77
CA ALA A 62 -28.36 -20.75 -12.85
C ALA A 62 -28.87 -19.52 -13.62
N LYS A 63 -28.08 -18.99 -14.56
CA LYS A 63 -28.45 -17.86 -15.43
C LYS A 63 -29.75 -18.16 -16.17
N ALA A 64 -29.85 -19.30 -16.84
CA ALA A 64 -31.05 -19.71 -17.57
C ALA A 64 -32.29 -19.80 -16.66
N CYS A 65 -32.16 -20.39 -15.46
CA CYS A 65 -33.26 -20.50 -14.51
C CYS A 65 -33.70 -19.12 -13.98
N TYR A 66 -32.76 -18.24 -13.66
CA TYR A 66 -33.07 -16.87 -13.26
C TYR A 66 -33.74 -16.09 -14.38
N THR A 67 -33.27 -16.19 -15.62
CA THR A 67 -33.88 -15.51 -16.78
C THR A 67 -35.35 -15.92 -16.91
N LYS A 68 -35.68 -17.22 -16.80
CA LYS A 68 -37.07 -17.70 -16.80
C LYS A 68 -37.89 -17.18 -15.62
N ALA A 69 -37.30 -17.09 -14.43
CA ALA A 69 -37.97 -16.49 -13.29
C ALA A 69 -38.25 -15.00 -13.50
N VAL A 70 -37.32 -14.26 -14.10
CA VAL A 70 -37.46 -12.83 -14.45
C VAL A 70 -38.54 -12.61 -15.51
N GLU A 71 -38.58 -13.43 -16.56
CA GLU A 71 -39.65 -13.41 -17.58
C GLU A 71 -41.05 -13.60 -16.96
N LYS A 72 -41.13 -14.30 -15.83
CA LYS A 72 -42.37 -14.51 -15.05
C LYS A 72 -42.57 -13.49 -13.93
N GLY A 73 -41.80 -12.40 -13.92
CA GLY A 73 -41.96 -11.27 -12.99
C GLY A 73 -41.35 -11.48 -11.59
N HIS A 74 -40.47 -12.46 -11.40
CA HIS A 74 -39.85 -12.69 -10.08
C HIS A 74 -38.83 -11.61 -9.73
N THR A 75 -39.20 -10.71 -8.84
CA THR A 75 -38.39 -9.54 -8.44
C THR A 75 -37.02 -9.94 -7.88
N GLY A 76 -36.95 -10.89 -6.94
CA GLY A 76 -35.69 -11.37 -6.39
C GLY A 76 -34.76 -12.04 -7.41
N ALA A 77 -35.29 -12.52 -8.54
CA ALA A 77 -34.48 -13.13 -9.60
C ALA A 77 -33.78 -12.05 -10.43
N MET A 78 -34.37 -10.86 -10.56
CA MET A 78 -33.79 -9.72 -11.29
C MET A 78 -32.46 -9.32 -10.63
N LEU A 79 -32.48 -9.10 -9.31
CA LEU A 79 -31.27 -8.76 -8.56
C LEU A 79 -30.20 -9.87 -8.63
N ASN A 80 -30.57 -11.13 -8.44
CA ASN A 80 -29.60 -12.23 -8.44
C ASN A 80 -29.03 -12.51 -9.83
N LEU A 81 -29.82 -12.34 -10.89
CA LEU A 81 -29.34 -12.44 -12.26
C LEU A 81 -28.38 -11.30 -12.57
N ALA A 82 -28.71 -10.07 -12.17
CA ALA A 82 -27.83 -8.92 -12.33
C ALA A 82 -26.48 -9.13 -11.62
N LEU A 83 -26.52 -9.62 -10.37
CA LEU A 83 -25.32 -9.95 -9.60
C LEU A 83 -24.48 -11.07 -10.25
N LEU A 84 -25.15 -12.08 -10.81
CA LEU A 84 -24.47 -13.18 -11.50
C LEU A 84 -23.80 -12.69 -12.79
N CYS A 85 -24.50 -11.89 -13.59
CA CYS A 85 -23.94 -11.26 -14.79
C CYS A 85 -22.77 -10.33 -14.46
N HIS A 86 -22.90 -9.50 -13.41
CA HIS A 86 -21.86 -8.58 -12.96
C HIS A 86 -20.62 -9.35 -12.47
N LYS A 87 -20.76 -10.18 -11.43
CA LYS A 87 -19.59 -10.73 -10.71
C LYS A 87 -18.98 -11.95 -11.39
N LYS A 88 -19.80 -12.82 -11.99
CA LYS A 88 -19.32 -14.10 -12.54
C LYS A 88 -19.02 -14.01 -14.03
N PHE A 89 -19.99 -13.51 -14.81
CA PHE A 89 -19.86 -13.45 -16.27
C PHE A 89 -19.18 -12.17 -16.77
N LYS A 90 -19.07 -11.13 -15.92
CA LYS A 90 -18.59 -9.80 -16.29
C LYS A 90 -19.35 -9.21 -17.49
N SER A 91 -20.61 -9.59 -17.65
CA SER A 91 -21.51 -9.10 -18.70
C SER A 91 -22.22 -7.85 -18.21
N TYR A 92 -21.51 -6.73 -18.19
CA TYR A 92 -21.94 -5.51 -17.48
C TYR A 92 -23.22 -4.87 -18.04
N ARG A 93 -23.40 -4.84 -19.37
CA ARG A 93 -24.65 -4.33 -19.99
C ARG A 93 -25.87 -5.20 -19.66
N GLU A 94 -25.69 -6.52 -19.59
CA GLU A 94 -26.78 -7.38 -19.11
C GLU A 94 -27.06 -7.16 -17.63
N ALA A 95 -26.01 -7.00 -16.81
CA ALA A 95 -26.18 -6.71 -15.40
C ALA A 95 -26.93 -5.40 -15.17
N GLU A 96 -26.55 -4.33 -15.88
CA GLU A 96 -27.23 -3.03 -15.91
C GLU A 96 -28.71 -3.20 -16.22
N LYS A 97 -29.07 -3.90 -17.30
CA LYS A 97 -30.46 -4.20 -17.67
C LYS A 97 -31.24 -4.82 -16.50
N TYR A 98 -30.70 -5.87 -15.88
CA TYR A 98 -31.42 -6.57 -14.80
C TYR A 98 -31.42 -5.79 -13.47
N TYR A 99 -30.40 -4.97 -13.21
CA TYR A 99 -30.42 -4.04 -12.09
C TYR A 99 -31.49 -2.97 -12.28
N LEU A 100 -31.60 -2.35 -13.46
CA LEU A 100 -32.65 -1.37 -13.77
C LEU A 100 -34.05 -1.97 -13.52
N MET A 101 -34.30 -3.18 -14.03
CA MET A 101 -35.56 -3.90 -13.76
C MET A 101 -35.80 -4.11 -12.26
N ALA A 102 -34.76 -4.43 -11.48
CA ALA A 102 -34.88 -4.61 -10.04
C ALA A 102 -35.12 -3.26 -9.31
N VAL A 103 -34.48 -2.18 -9.75
CA VAL A 103 -34.67 -0.81 -9.23
C VAL A 103 -36.10 -0.34 -9.46
N GLU A 104 -36.67 -0.57 -10.64
CA GLU A 104 -38.08 -0.30 -10.95
C GLU A 104 -39.06 -1.03 -10.02
N LYS A 105 -38.63 -2.15 -9.42
CA LYS A 105 -39.39 -2.92 -8.43
C LYS A 105 -39.07 -2.53 -6.98
N GLY A 106 -38.35 -1.43 -6.76
CA GLY A 106 -38.03 -0.92 -5.43
C GLY A 106 -36.90 -1.67 -4.71
N HIS A 107 -36.05 -2.43 -5.42
CA HIS A 107 -34.94 -3.09 -4.76
C HIS A 107 -33.81 -2.11 -4.42
N ILE A 108 -33.74 -1.70 -3.15
CA ILE A 108 -32.69 -0.83 -2.59
C ILE A 108 -31.29 -1.37 -2.89
N LYS A 109 -31.06 -2.67 -2.68
CA LYS A 109 -29.77 -3.32 -3.00
C LYS A 109 -29.42 -3.26 -4.49
N ALA A 110 -30.42 -3.22 -5.39
CA ALA A 110 -30.16 -3.07 -6.82
C ALA A 110 -29.69 -1.64 -7.13
N MET A 111 -30.27 -0.62 -6.49
CA MET A 111 -29.85 0.78 -6.64
C MET A 111 -28.36 0.94 -6.27
N LEU A 112 -27.96 0.45 -5.10
CA LEU A 112 -26.56 0.51 -4.66
C LEU A 112 -25.61 -0.24 -5.63
N ASN A 113 -25.98 -1.45 -6.07
CA ASN A 113 -25.13 -2.22 -6.98
C ASN A 113 -25.07 -1.62 -8.39
N LEU A 114 -26.14 -0.96 -8.85
CA LEU A 114 -26.16 -0.24 -10.11
C LEU A 114 -25.30 1.02 -10.03
N ALA A 115 -25.38 1.77 -8.94
CA ALA A 115 -24.51 2.91 -8.67
C ALA A 115 -23.02 2.49 -8.67
N LEU A 116 -22.70 1.37 -8.03
CA LEU A 116 -21.34 0.81 -8.03
C LEU A 116 -20.90 0.33 -9.42
N LEU A 117 -21.82 -0.15 -10.26
CA LEU A 117 -21.52 -0.53 -11.64
C LEU A 117 -21.18 0.70 -12.49
N TYR A 118 -21.98 1.77 -12.40
CA TYR A 118 -21.70 3.03 -13.08
C TYR A 118 -20.40 3.68 -12.58
N HIS A 119 -20.17 3.70 -11.26
CA HIS A 119 -18.95 4.24 -10.65
C HIS A 119 -17.70 3.48 -11.12
N ASN A 120 -17.63 2.17 -10.90
CA ASN A 120 -16.35 1.44 -11.02
C ASN A 120 -16.09 0.85 -12.41
N VAL A 121 -17.13 0.67 -13.24
CA VAL A 121 -16.99 -0.04 -14.52
C VAL A 121 -17.25 0.90 -15.70
N PHE A 122 -18.32 1.68 -15.64
CA PHE A 122 -18.63 2.61 -16.73
C PHE A 122 -18.01 3.99 -16.55
N SER A 123 -17.53 4.31 -15.35
CA SER A 123 -17.07 5.66 -14.96
C SER A 123 -18.08 6.76 -15.29
N ASP A 124 -19.37 6.41 -15.25
CA ASP A 124 -20.47 7.36 -15.41
C ASP A 124 -20.88 7.86 -14.03
N TYR A 125 -20.20 8.91 -13.59
CA TYR A 125 -20.39 9.44 -12.23
C TYR A 125 -21.75 10.11 -12.03
N GLY A 126 -22.38 10.61 -13.10
CA GLY A 126 -23.72 11.20 -13.03
C GLY A 126 -24.80 10.16 -12.76
N GLU A 127 -24.79 9.05 -13.50
CA GLU A 127 -25.72 7.94 -13.20
C GLU A 127 -25.35 7.26 -11.87
N ALA A 128 -24.07 7.16 -11.52
CA ALA A 128 -23.67 6.64 -10.21
C ALA A 128 -24.26 7.48 -9.06
N GLU A 129 -24.08 8.80 -9.11
CA GLU A 129 -24.64 9.75 -8.15
C GLU A 129 -26.15 9.59 -8.00
N LYS A 130 -26.87 9.58 -9.13
CA LYS A 130 -28.33 9.39 -9.16
C LYS A 130 -28.76 8.13 -8.41
N TYR A 131 -28.18 6.97 -8.69
CA TYR A 131 -28.58 5.73 -8.02
C TYR A 131 -28.09 5.64 -6.57
N TYR A 132 -26.98 6.29 -6.22
CA TYR A 132 -26.61 6.44 -4.81
C TYR A 132 -27.64 7.28 -4.05
N LEU A 133 -28.04 8.43 -4.60
CA LEU A 133 -29.07 9.29 -3.98
C LEU A 133 -30.40 8.57 -3.81
N MET A 134 -30.83 7.79 -4.82
CA MET A 134 -32.01 6.93 -4.71
C MET A 134 -31.86 5.93 -3.55
N ALA A 135 -30.73 5.23 -3.46
CA ALA A 135 -30.50 4.26 -2.40
C ALA A 135 -30.46 4.93 -0.99
N ILE A 136 -29.89 6.13 -0.87
CA ILE A 136 -29.89 6.92 0.37
C ILE A 136 -31.32 7.33 0.75
N GLY A 137 -32.13 7.77 -0.21
CA GLY A 137 -33.53 8.14 0.00
C GLY A 137 -34.38 6.97 0.54
N GLU A 138 -34.04 5.74 0.14
CA GLU A 138 -34.65 4.50 0.64
C GLU A 138 -34.00 3.97 1.94
N GLY A 139 -33.04 4.70 2.53
CA GLY A 139 -32.43 4.37 3.81
C GLY A 139 -31.18 3.47 3.75
N ASP A 140 -30.54 3.31 2.59
CA ASP A 140 -29.26 2.59 2.51
C ASP A 140 -28.10 3.46 3.03
N ALA A 141 -27.67 3.20 4.26
CA ALA A 141 -26.56 3.94 4.88
C ALA A 141 -25.22 3.74 4.14
N ASN A 142 -24.99 2.58 3.52
CA ASN A 142 -23.74 2.33 2.78
C ASN A 142 -23.64 3.18 1.52
N ALA A 143 -24.77 3.46 0.86
CA ALA A 143 -24.82 4.37 -0.28
C ALA A 143 -24.32 5.78 0.07
N THR A 144 -24.57 6.24 1.30
CA THR A 144 -24.08 7.55 1.80
C THR A 144 -22.54 7.61 1.81
N LEU A 145 -21.89 6.59 2.36
CA LEU A 145 -20.42 6.50 2.38
C LEU A 145 -19.84 6.42 0.96
N LYS A 146 -20.49 5.67 0.06
CA LYS A 146 -20.02 5.51 -1.32
C LYS A 146 -20.18 6.79 -2.14
N LEU A 147 -21.27 7.51 -1.94
CA LEU A 147 -21.48 8.81 -2.57
C LEU A 147 -20.47 9.85 -2.07
N ALA A 148 -20.21 9.91 -0.76
CA ALA A 148 -19.19 10.78 -0.20
C ALA A 148 -17.80 10.52 -0.81
N SER A 149 -17.44 9.24 -0.97
CA SER A 149 -16.19 8.84 -1.63
C SER A 149 -16.16 9.21 -3.11
N LEU A 150 -17.29 9.17 -3.82
CA LEU A 150 -17.38 9.62 -5.21
C LEU A 150 -17.07 11.12 -5.32
N TYR A 151 -17.69 11.94 -4.47
CA TYR A 151 -17.40 13.38 -4.44
C TYR A 151 -15.96 13.70 -4.06
N HIS A 152 -15.39 12.98 -3.07
CA HIS A 152 -14.03 13.22 -2.60
C HIS A 152 -12.97 12.82 -3.63
N ARG A 153 -13.09 11.63 -4.23
CA ARG A 153 -12.00 11.05 -5.02
C ARG A 153 -12.12 11.37 -6.50
N GLU A 154 -13.33 11.26 -7.05
CA GLU A 154 -13.55 11.34 -8.49
C GLU A 154 -13.96 12.75 -8.93
N LEU A 155 -14.97 13.32 -8.28
CA LEU A 155 -15.52 14.63 -8.67
C LEU A 155 -14.78 15.81 -8.05
N LYS A 156 -13.96 15.57 -7.02
CA LYS A 156 -13.27 16.60 -6.24
C LYS A 156 -14.20 17.71 -5.72
N SER A 157 -15.47 17.38 -5.44
CA SER A 157 -16.40 18.28 -4.76
C SER A 157 -16.31 18.07 -3.26
N TYR A 158 -15.36 18.75 -2.63
CA TYR A 158 -15.01 18.49 -1.24
C TYR A 158 -16.11 18.91 -0.24
N LYS A 159 -16.89 19.95 -0.52
CA LYS A 159 -18.04 20.34 0.31
C LYS A 159 -19.18 19.31 0.28
N ASP A 160 -19.46 18.73 -0.88
CA ASP A 160 -20.45 17.65 -0.97
C ASP A 160 -19.93 16.38 -0.30
N ALA A 161 -18.64 16.06 -0.49
CA ALA A 161 -18.00 14.96 0.23
C ALA A 161 -18.11 15.12 1.75
N GLU A 162 -17.79 16.30 2.29
CA GLU A 162 -17.90 16.62 3.72
C GLU A 162 -19.34 16.39 4.21
N LYS A 163 -20.34 16.94 3.50
CA LYS A 163 -21.76 16.77 3.82
C LYS A 163 -22.15 15.30 3.94
N TYR A 164 -21.83 14.48 2.94
CA TYR A 164 -22.22 13.07 2.94
C TYR A 164 -21.37 12.21 3.89
N TYR A 165 -20.09 12.53 4.10
CA TYR A 165 -19.30 11.87 5.13
C TYR A 165 -19.84 12.17 6.53
N LEU A 166 -20.19 13.42 6.84
CA LEU A 166 -20.84 13.78 8.11
C LEU A 166 -22.15 13.00 8.32
N MET A 167 -22.96 12.82 7.28
CA MET A 167 -24.15 11.97 7.34
C MET A 167 -23.79 10.51 7.63
N ALA A 168 -22.78 9.94 6.96
CA ALA A 168 -22.33 8.58 7.19
C ALA A 168 -21.75 8.38 8.60
N VAL A 169 -21.01 9.36 9.14
CA VAL A 169 -20.52 9.37 10.53
C VAL A 169 -21.68 9.35 11.51
N LYS A 170 -22.73 10.15 11.30
CA LYS A 170 -23.95 10.14 12.13
C LYS A 170 -24.65 8.78 12.12
N ASN A 171 -24.58 8.05 11.00
CA ASN A 171 -25.07 6.68 10.86
C ASN A 171 -24.13 5.62 11.45
N GLY A 172 -23.03 6.00 12.09
CA GLY A 172 -22.10 5.10 12.78
C GLY A 172 -21.03 4.48 11.88
N HIS A 173 -20.83 4.96 10.65
CA HIS A 173 -19.78 4.45 9.78
C HIS A 173 -18.38 4.89 10.25
N VAL A 174 -17.62 3.96 10.83
CA VAL A 174 -16.22 4.19 11.25
C VAL A 174 -15.33 4.56 10.07
N THR A 175 -15.50 3.91 8.91
CA THR A 175 -14.78 4.26 7.68
C THR A 175 -15.08 5.69 7.20
N ALA A 176 -16.27 6.23 7.48
CA ALA A 176 -16.59 7.62 7.16
C ALA A 176 -15.80 8.59 8.04
N MET A 177 -15.54 8.25 9.30
CA MET A 177 -14.71 9.07 10.20
C MET A 177 -13.26 9.15 9.66
N LEU A 178 -12.69 8.00 9.28
CA LEU A 178 -11.36 7.95 8.65
C LEU A 178 -11.30 8.80 7.38
N ASN A 179 -12.25 8.61 6.46
CA ASN A 179 -12.24 9.32 5.19
C ASN A 179 -12.54 10.82 5.33
N LEU A 180 -13.35 11.20 6.33
CA LEU A 180 -13.60 12.60 6.64
C LEU A 180 -12.35 13.28 7.22
N ALA A 181 -11.56 12.57 8.02
CA ALA A 181 -10.28 13.07 8.49
C ALA A 181 -9.31 13.32 7.32
N LEU A 182 -9.18 12.33 6.42
CA LEU A 182 -8.39 12.47 5.18
C LEU A 182 -8.87 13.64 4.32
N LEU A 183 -10.20 13.86 4.22
CA LEU A 183 -10.75 15.00 3.50
C LEU A 183 -10.29 16.34 4.10
N TYR A 184 -10.18 16.46 5.42
CA TYR A 184 -9.72 17.69 6.07
C TYR A 184 -8.22 17.96 5.92
N GLU A 185 -7.42 16.96 5.54
CA GLU A 185 -6.01 17.14 5.18
C GLU A 185 -5.83 17.61 3.73
N GLU A 186 -6.86 17.50 2.88
CA GLU A 186 -6.80 18.05 1.51
C GLU A 186 -6.55 19.56 1.56
N ASN A 187 -5.76 20.06 0.62
CA ASN A 187 -5.35 21.48 0.56
C ASN A 187 -6.51 22.48 0.56
N GLU A 188 -7.70 22.12 0.08
CA GLU A 188 -8.87 23.02 0.12
C GLU A 188 -9.33 23.32 1.54
N PHE A 189 -9.19 22.35 2.46
CA PHE A 189 -9.59 22.50 3.85
C PHE A 189 -8.40 22.77 4.77
N GLN A 190 -7.34 21.97 4.66
CA GLN A 190 -6.14 21.99 5.49
C GLN A 190 -6.45 22.25 6.99
N SER A 191 -7.42 21.50 7.53
CA SER A 191 -7.95 21.68 8.88
C SER A 191 -7.52 20.52 9.77
N TYR A 192 -6.27 20.55 10.22
CA TYR A 192 -5.67 19.48 11.01
C TYR A 192 -6.39 19.22 12.35
N ASP A 193 -6.94 20.25 13.01
CA ASP A 193 -7.76 20.06 14.22
C ASP A 193 -9.00 19.17 13.96
N LYS A 194 -9.64 19.34 12.79
CA LYS A 194 -10.78 18.51 12.40
C LYS A 194 -10.31 17.13 11.98
N ALA A 195 -9.20 17.02 11.25
CA ALA A 195 -8.61 15.74 10.87
C ALA A 195 -8.28 14.91 12.13
N GLU A 196 -7.55 15.50 13.07
CA GLU A 196 -7.21 14.90 14.38
C GLU A 196 -8.47 14.40 15.10
N LYS A 197 -9.51 15.24 15.21
CA LYS A 197 -10.78 14.86 15.85
C LYS A 197 -11.38 13.60 15.23
N TYR A 198 -11.51 13.54 13.91
CA TYR A 198 -12.17 12.41 13.26
C TYR A 198 -11.28 11.16 13.21
N TYR A 199 -9.96 11.31 13.13
CA TYR A 199 -9.04 10.20 13.32
C TYR A 199 -9.12 9.62 14.73
N LEU A 200 -9.14 10.47 15.75
CA LEU A 200 -9.28 10.03 17.14
C LEU A 200 -10.58 9.24 17.33
N MET A 201 -11.70 9.76 16.82
CA MET A 201 -12.99 9.05 16.85
C MET A 201 -12.92 7.67 16.16
N ALA A 202 -12.26 7.57 15.01
CA ALA A 202 -12.09 6.29 14.29
C ALA A 202 -11.16 5.32 15.04
N ALA A 203 -10.05 5.83 15.59
CA ALA A 203 -9.08 5.08 16.38
C ALA A 203 -9.71 4.51 17.67
N GLU A 204 -10.53 5.28 18.38
CA GLU A 204 -11.30 4.82 19.54
C GLU A 204 -12.27 3.69 19.21
N LYS A 205 -12.74 3.61 17.95
CA LYS A 205 -13.54 2.50 17.43
C LYS A 205 -12.71 1.32 16.91
N GLY A 206 -11.39 1.36 17.11
CA GLY A 206 -10.46 0.30 16.75
C GLY A 206 -10.01 0.32 15.30
N GLN A 207 -10.23 1.41 14.55
CA GLN A 207 -9.74 1.50 13.18
C GLN A 207 -8.24 1.74 13.15
N VAL A 208 -7.50 0.72 12.70
CA VAL A 208 -6.03 0.71 12.75
C VAL A 208 -5.42 1.75 11.81
N ASP A 209 -5.95 1.91 10.60
CA ASP A 209 -5.47 2.93 9.65
C ASP A 209 -5.63 4.35 10.21
N ALA A 210 -6.65 4.58 11.04
CA ALA A 210 -6.85 5.87 11.68
C ALA A 210 -5.82 6.14 12.78
N MET A 211 -5.40 5.11 13.53
CA MET A 211 -4.31 5.23 14.49
C MET A 211 -3.00 5.58 13.78
N PHE A 212 -2.72 4.89 12.67
CA PHE A 212 -1.53 5.16 11.86
C PHE A 212 -1.54 6.57 11.26
N ASN A 213 -2.66 7.00 10.66
CA ASN A 213 -2.74 8.34 10.07
C ASN A 213 -2.73 9.45 11.13
N LEU A 214 -3.33 9.21 12.30
CA LEU A 214 -3.23 10.14 13.43
C LEU A 214 -1.78 10.31 13.88
N ALA A 215 -1.01 9.22 13.93
CA ALA A 215 0.41 9.26 14.23
C ALA A 215 1.21 10.05 13.17
N LEU A 216 0.90 9.85 11.88
CA LEU A 216 1.50 10.63 10.79
C LEU A 216 1.18 12.12 10.88
N LEU A 217 -0.07 12.47 11.17
CA LEU A 217 -0.50 13.85 11.34
C LEU A 217 0.30 14.54 12.46
N HIS A 218 0.43 13.88 13.61
CA HIS A 218 1.24 14.39 14.72
C HIS A 218 2.73 14.48 14.38
N HIS A 219 3.27 13.50 13.67
CA HIS A 219 4.70 13.45 13.32
C HIS A 219 5.07 14.54 12.30
N ARG A 220 4.33 14.63 11.19
CA ARG A 220 4.75 15.41 10.02
C ARG A 220 4.16 16.82 9.98
N GLU A 221 2.91 16.97 10.41
CA GLU A 221 2.18 18.23 10.25
C GLU A 221 2.19 19.08 11.52
N LEU A 222 2.13 18.43 12.70
CA LEU A 222 2.02 19.13 13.99
C LEU A 222 3.33 19.17 14.79
N GLY A 223 4.29 18.28 14.50
CA GLY A 223 5.54 18.16 15.27
C GLY A 223 5.34 17.68 16.72
N HIS A 224 4.27 16.94 17.00
CA HIS A 224 3.94 16.40 18.33
C HIS A 224 4.45 14.94 18.47
N TYR A 225 5.76 14.76 18.65
CA TYR A 225 6.42 13.45 18.59
C TYR A 225 5.92 12.43 19.62
N GLU A 226 5.61 12.85 20.86
CA GLU A 226 5.08 11.94 21.89
C GLU A 226 3.69 11.40 21.52
N ASN A 227 2.86 12.26 20.90
CA ASN A 227 1.56 11.82 20.40
C ASN A 227 1.74 10.90 19.19
N ALA A 228 2.67 11.20 18.29
CA ALA A 228 3.00 10.32 17.17
C ALA A 228 3.45 8.94 17.67
N GLU A 229 4.38 8.87 18.62
CA GLU A 229 4.84 7.61 19.24
C GLU A 229 3.66 6.83 19.81
N LYS A 230 2.82 7.48 20.63
CA LYS A 230 1.64 6.87 21.25
C LYS A 230 0.73 6.21 20.20
N TYR A 231 0.36 6.93 19.15
CA TYR A 231 -0.57 6.41 18.14
C TYR A 231 0.08 5.38 17.21
N TYR A 232 1.37 5.50 16.91
CA TYR A 232 2.10 4.44 16.23
C TYR A 232 2.13 3.16 17.06
N LEU A 233 2.43 3.25 18.36
CA LEU A 233 2.43 2.09 19.26
C LEU A 233 1.06 1.39 19.26
N MET A 234 -0.04 2.15 19.33
CA MET A 234 -1.39 1.59 19.21
C MET A 234 -1.61 0.83 17.90
N ALA A 235 -1.15 1.37 16.76
CA ALA A 235 -1.25 0.70 15.47
C ALA A 235 -0.34 -0.56 15.38
N VAL A 236 0.86 -0.49 15.97
CA VAL A 236 1.81 -1.61 16.07
C VAL A 236 1.25 -2.76 16.90
N GLU A 237 0.58 -2.48 18.02
CA GLU A 237 -0.10 -3.48 18.85
C GLU A 237 -1.19 -4.24 18.07
N LYS A 238 -1.80 -3.59 17.07
CA LYS A 238 -2.76 -4.22 16.14
C LYS A 238 -2.11 -4.86 14.91
N GLY A 239 -0.78 -4.85 14.84
CA GLY A 239 0.00 -5.51 13.82
C GLY A 239 0.15 -4.73 12.52
N HIS A 240 -0.03 -3.41 12.52
CA HIS A 240 0.15 -2.55 11.35
C HIS A 240 1.63 -2.45 10.97
N ALA A 241 2.01 -2.96 9.80
CA ALA A 241 3.41 -3.07 9.40
C ALA A 241 4.04 -1.69 9.14
N ASP A 242 3.35 -0.79 8.42
CA ASP A 242 3.90 0.54 8.14
C ASP A 242 4.04 1.41 9.39
N ALA A 243 3.25 1.12 10.44
CA ALA A 243 3.39 1.81 11.72
C ALA A 243 4.68 1.39 12.42
N MET A 244 5.07 0.11 12.31
CA MET A 244 6.37 -0.37 12.83
C MET A 244 7.53 0.35 12.14
N PHE A 245 7.46 0.47 10.81
CA PHE A 245 8.50 1.17 10.04
C PHE A 245 8.57 2.67 10.38
N ASN A 246 7.42 3.37 10.39
CA ASN A 246 7.40 4.81 10.68
C ASN A 246 7.74 5.13 12.15
N LEU A 247 7.41 4.24 13.09
CA LEU A 247 7.84 4.36 14.47
C LEU A 247 9.36 4.19 14.61
N ALA A 248 9.98 3.29 13.83
CA ALA A 248 11.42 3.16 13.81
C ALA A 248 12.10 4.43 13.27
N LEU A 249 11.54 5.04 12.21
CA LEU A 249 11.99 6.33 11.68
C LEU A 249 11.87 7.45 12.71
N LEU A 250 10.76 7.50 13.46
CA LEU A 250 10.58 8.48 14.54
C LEU A 250 11.70 8.40 15.58
N TYR A 251 12.14 7.20 15.96
CA TYR A 251 13.28 7.02 16.88
C TYR A 251 14.65 7.26 16.25
N GLU A 252 14.76 7.52 14.96
CA GLU A 252 15.99 8.00 14.33
C GLU A 252 16.05 9.52 14.22
N ASP A 253 14.92 10.20 14.41
CA ASP A 253 14.86 11.66 14.50
C ASP A 253 15.76 12.16 15.63
N ASP A 254 16.48 13.26 15.39
CA ASP A 254 17.49 13.76 16.32
C ASP A 254 16.89 14.23 17.66
N GLU A 255 15.63 14.70 17.67
CA GLU A 255 14.96 15.14 18.89
C GLU A 255 14.40 13.97 19.71
N PHE A 256 14.04 12.86 19.05
CA PHE A 256 13.37 11.70 19.66
C PHE A 256 14.20 10.41 19.63
N LYS A 257 15.52 10.58 19.46
CA LYS A 257 16.44 9.51 19.09
C LYS A 257 16.52 8.38 20.12
N SER A 258 16.22 7.17 19.68
CA SER A 258 16.43 5.93 20.43
C SER A 258 16.81 4.79 19.49
N TYR A 259 18.12 4.55 19.37
CA TYR A 259 18.65 3.50 18.52
C TYR A 259 18.20 2.07 18.91
N GLU A 260 17.93 1.84 20.19
CA GLU A 260 17.39 0.55 20.66
C GLU A 260 15.96 0.35 20.15
N ASN A 261 15.11 1.37 20.27
CA ASN A 261 13.74 1.29 19.80
C ASN A 261 13.67 1.28 18.26
N ALA A 262 14.47 2.11 17.57
CA ALA A 262 14.59 2.07 16.12
C ALA A 262 14.94 0.67 15.62
N GLU A 263 15.97 0.04 16.21
CA GLU A 263 16.34 -1.33 15.91
C GLU A 263 15.18 -2.32 16.15
N LYS A 264 14.51 -2.23 17.30
CA LYS A 264 13.38 -3.10 17.65
C LYS A 264 12.27 -3.03 16.59
N TYR A 265 11.83 -1.83 16.24
CA TYR A 265 10.69 -1.67 15.33
C TYR A 265 11.07 -1.90 13.86
N TYR A 266 12.30 -1.63 13.44
CA TYR A 266 12.77 -2.08 12.13
C TYR A 266 12.85 -3.59 12.02
N LEU A 267 13.29 -4.30 13.06
CA LEU A 267 13.27 -5.77 13.07
C LEU A 267 11.84 -6.29 12.88
N MET A 268 10.88 -5.73 13.62
CA MET A 268 9.47 -6.10 13.48
C MET A 268 8.93 -5.81 12.06
N ALA A 269 9.24 -4.65 11.49
CA ALA A 269 8.84 -4.30 10.12
C ALA A 269 9.49 -5.20 9.06
N ALA A 270 10.78 -5.52 9.22
CA ALA A 270 11.52 -6.43 8.35
C ALA A 270 10.95 -7.85 8.38
N GLU A 271 10.55 -8.35 9.56
CA GLU A 271 9.85 -9.64 9.72
C GLU A 271 8.50 -9.68 9.00
N ARG A 272 7.85 -8.52 8.82
CA ARG A 272 6.63 -8.36 8.01
C ARG A 272 6.90 -8.16 6.52
N GLY A 273 8.16 -8.18 6.09
CA GLY A 273 8.56 -8.08 4.68
C GLY A 273 8.72 -6.66 4.17
N ILE A 274 8.79 -5.63 5.04
CA ILE A 274 9.11 -4.27 4.62
C ILE A 274 10.62 -4.20 4.31
N HIS A 275 10.96 -4.05 3.03
CA HIS A 275 12.36 -4.09 2.57
C HIS A 275 13.12 -2.79 2.89
N GLU A 276 12.42 -1.66 2.91
CA GLU A 276 12.92 -0.37 3.36
C GLU A 276 13.39 -0.44 4.82
N ALA A 277 12.65 -1.15 5.67
CA ALA A 277 13.03 -1.41 7.06
C ALA A 277 14.32 -2.23 7.17
N MET A 278 14.50 -3.24 6.30
CA MET A 278 15.75 -4.02 6.24
C MET A 278 16.93 -3.14 5.84
N ASN A 279 16.75 -2.26 4.85
CA ASN A 279 17.79 -1.34 4.40
C ASN A 279 18.19 -0.36 5.53
N ASN A 280 17.21 0.25 6.18
CA ASN A 280 17.46 1.19 7.26
C ASN A 280 18.04 0.51 8.49
N LEU A 281 17.62 -0.71 8.82
CA LEU A 281 18.23 -1.50 9.89
C LEU A 281 19.71 -1.81 9.59
N ALA A 282 20.02 -2.15 8.34
CA ALA A 282 21.39 -2.39 7.90
C ALA A 282 22.25 -1.11 8.03
N TRP A 283 21.68 0.03 7.64
CA TRP A 283 22.32 1.33 7.81
C TRP A 283 22.50 1.71 9.30
N LEU A 284 21.50 1.47 10.15
CA LEU A 284 21.56 1.68 11.58
C LEU A 284 22.69 0.86 12.24
N TYR A 285 22.88 -0.38 11.80
CA TYR A 285 24.00 -1.23 12.23
C TYR A 285 25.35 -0.70 11.76
N PHE A 286 25.42 -0.21 10.53
CA PHE A 286 26.60 0.45 10.00
C PHE A 286 26.97 1.70 10.80
N VAL A 287 26.03 2.63 11.01
CA VAL A 287 26.25 3.88 11.77
C VAL A 287 26.66 3.62 13.22
N GLN A 288 26.06 2.63 13.87
CA GLN A 288 26.41 2.21 15.23
C GLN A 288 27.62 1.27 15.30
N LYS A 289 28.26 0.97 14.17
CA LYS A 289 29.42 0.07 14.05
C LYS A 289 29.21 -1.28 14.75
N LYS A 290 27.99 -1.81 14.71
CA LYS A 290 27.60 -3.07 15.37
C LYS A 290 27.00 -4.06 14.39
N LYS A 291 27.01 -5.35 14.73
CA LYS A 291 26.30 -6.42 13.97
C LYS A 291 26.65 -6.44 12.45
N LYS A 292 27.92 -6.22 12.12
CA LYS A 292 28.50 -6.14 10.76
C LYS A 292 28.01 -7.20 9.76
N VAL A 293 27.94 -8.46 10.18
CA VAL A 293 27.46 -9.57 9.33
C VAL A 293 25.96 -9.47 9.05
N LYS A 294 25.15 -9.11 10.07
CA LYS A 294 23.71 -8.92 9.89
C LYS A 294 23.39 -7.70 9.01
N ALA A 295 24.18 -6.64 9.12
CA ALA A 295 24.05 -5.47 8.24
C ALA A 295 24.21 -5.88 6.76
N LEU A 296 25.19 -6.74 6.47
CA LEU A 296 25.38 -7.27 5.12
C LEU A 296 24.20 -8.14 4.67
N GLU A 297 23.72 -9.03 5.53
CA GLU A 297 22.58 -9.90 5.21
C GLU A 297 21.31 -9.09 4.89
N TYR A 298 20.96 -8.12 5.74
CA TYR A 298 19.77 -7.29 5.54
C TYR A 298 19.88 -6.39 4.31
N SER A 299 21.02 -5.72 4.11
CA SER A 299 21.20 -4.85 2.93
C SER A 299 21.19 -5.64 1.62
N GLN A 300 21.74 -6.86 1.58
CA GLN A 300 21.66 -7.74 0.41
C GLN A 300 20.22 -8.11 0.08
N LYS A 301 19.48 -8.63 1.07
CA LYS A 301 18.06 -9.00 0.89
C LYS A 301 17.21 -7.82 0.44
N ALA A 302 17.42 -6.64 1.03
CA ALA A 302 16.70 -5.43 0.67
C ALA A 302 16.99 -5.02 -0.78
N CYS A 303 18.27 -4.95 -1.17
CA CYS A 303 18.69 -4.54 -2.51
C CYS A 303 18.30 -5.55 -3.61
N GLU A 304 18.21 -6.85 -3.29
CA GLU A 304 17.71 -7.86 -4.23
C GLU A 304 16.24 -7.65 -4.61
N LYS A 305 15.44 -7.14 -3.66
CA LYS A 305 13.99 -6.91 -3.81
C LYS A 305 13.68 -5.52 -4.33
N VAL A 306 14.36 -4.50 -3.82
CA VAL A 306 14.20 -3.10 -4.19
C VAL A 306 15.50 -2.61 -4.82
N LYS A 307 15.50 -2.52 -6.16
CA LYS A 307 16.66 -2.07 -6.94
C LYS A 307 16.58 -0.57 -7.20
N ASN A 308 16.96 0.23 -6.22
CA ASN A 308 17.11 1.68 -6.36
C ASN A 308 18.47 2.16 -5.82
N LEU A 309 18.83 3.40 -6.12
CA LEU A 309 20.14 3.97 -5.79
C LEU A 309 20.40 3.99 -4.28
N THR A 310 19.39 4.27 -3.45
CA THR A 310 19.51 4.26 -1.98
C THR A 310 19.92 2.89 -1.45
N HIS A 311 19.25 1.82 -1.89
CA HIS A 311 19.57 0.45 -1.44
C HIS A 311 20.95 0.00 -1.95
N GLN A 312 21.29 0.38 -3.18
CA GLN A 312 22.61 0.10 -3.75
C GLN A 312 23.71 0.83 -2.99
N HIS A 313 23.49 2.10 -2.63
CA HIS A 313 24.44 2.87 -1.83
C HIS A 313 24.66 2.22 -0.47
N THR A 314 23.60 1.94 0.29
CA THR A 314 23.68 1.27 1.60
C THR A 314 24.45 -0.05 1.50
N LEU A 315 24.11 -0.90 0.51
CA LEU A 315 24.80 -2.17 0.30
C LEU A 315 26.28 -1.97 -0.07
N SER A 316 26.62 -0.98 -0.89
CA SER A 316 28.01 -0.70 -1.30
C SER A 316 28.89 -0.33 -0.09
N ALA A 317 28.42 0.55 0.80
CA ALA A 317 29.14 0.94 2.00
C ALA A 317 29.32 -0.25 2.97
N ILE A 318 28.27 -1.06 3.13
CA ILE A 318 28.31 -2.24 4.01
C ILE A 318 29.20 -3.35 3.45
N LEU A 319 29.22 -3.55 2.13
CA LEU A 319 30.15 -4.47 1.46
C LEU A 319 31.61 -4.04 1.72
N LEU A 320 31.88 -2.73 1.63
CA LEU A 320 33.21 -2.19 1.89
C LEU A 320 33.61 -2.35 3.35
N TRP A 321 32.69 -2.12 4.29
CA TRP A 321 32.91 -2.45 5.71
C TRP A 321 33.26 -3.92 5.88
N ASN A 322 32.56 -4.82 5.19
CA ASN A 322 32.80 -6.27 5.19
C ASN A 322 34.01 -6.73 4.35
N ASN A 323 34.89 -5.81 3.94
CA ASN A 323 36.08 -6.09 3.12
C ASN A 323 35.77 -6.76 1.76
N GLN A 324 34.54 -6.63 1.25
CA GLN A 324 34.15 -7.12 -0.08
C GLN A 324 34.33 -6.01 -1.13
N VAL A 325 35.58 -5.55 -1.28
CA VAL A 325 35.94 -4.35 -2.04
C VAL A 325 35.45 -4.41 -3.49
N GLU A 326 35.73 -5.49 -4.22
CA GLU A 326 35.34 -5.62 -5.64
C GLU A 326 33.82 -5.54 -5.84
N ARG A 327 33.04 -6.13 -4.94
CA ARG A 327 31.57 -6.06 -5.00
C ARG A 327 31.07 -4.66 -4.68
N ALA A 328 31.64 -4.03 -3.65
CA ALA A 328 31.30 -2.66 -3.27
C ALA A 328 31.55 -1.68 -4.43
N VAL A 329 32.74 -1.75 -5.03
CA VAL A 329 33.19 -0.88 -6.14
C VAL A 329 32.35 -1.08 -7.39
N ARG A 330 32.01 -2.33 -7.74
CA ARG A 330 31.11 -2.60 -8.88
C ARG A 330 29.73 -1.96 -8.68
N LEU A 331 29.13 -2.16 -7.51
CA LEU A 331 27.81 -1.61 -7.21
C LEU A 331 27.84 -0.08 -7.19
N PHE A 332 28.86 0.50 -6.55
CA PHE A 332 29.08 1.95 -6.55
C PHE A 332 29.28 2.52 -7.96
N SER A 333 30.02 1.81 -8.82
CA SER A 333 30.22 2.21 -10.21
C SER A 333 28.91 2.28 -11.00
N GLU A 334 27.92 1.45 -10.69
CA GLU A 334 26.59 1.53 -11.30
C GLU A 334 25.84 2.79 -10.86
N ILE A 335 25.94 3.18 -9.58
CA ILE A 335 25.32 4.39 -9.03
C ILE A 335 25.84 5.64 -9.75
N VAL A 336 27.16 5.75 -9.90
CA VAL A 336 27.81 6.96 -10.44
C VAL A 336 27.84 7.04 -11.96
N LYS A 337 27.51 5.94 -12.67
CA LYS A 337 27.32 5.97 -14.14
C LYS A 337 26.09 6.77 -14.55
N ASN A 338 25.11 6.91 -13.67
CA ASN A 338 23.95 7.77 -13.91
C ASN A 338 24.33 9.22 -13.52
N ARG A 339 24.36 10.16 -14.49
CA ARG A 339 24.72 11.56 -14.23
C ARG A 339 23.85 12.21 -13.16
N ASP A 340 22.56 11.85 -13.12
CA ASP A 340 21.62 12.34 -12.12
C ASP A 340 21.96 11.79 -10.72
N GLY A 341 22.42 10.54 -10.65
CA GLY A 341 22.85 9.91 -9.40
C GLY A 341 24.08 10.58 -8.76
N LEU A 342 24.96 11.17 -9.57
CA LEU A 342 26.17 11.84 -9.10
C LEU A 342 25.87 13.23 -8.49
N GLU A 343 24.74 13.84 -8.83
CA GLU A 343 24.29 15.10 -8.23
C GLU A 343 23.36 14.86 -7.03
N GLU A 344 22.42 13.92 -7.18
CA GLU A 344 21.43 13.56 -6.15
C GLU A 344 22.11 12.95 -4.92
N TYR A 345 23.15 12.13 -5.10
CA TYR A 345 23.82 11.37 -4.02
C TYR A 345 25.23 11.88 -3.73
N LYS A 346 25.49 13.19 -3.89
CA LYS A 346 26.85 13.75 -3.82
C LYS A 346 27.58 13.49 -2.50
N GLU A 347 26.87 13.51 -1.36
CA GLU A 347 27.46 13.25 -0.04
C GLU A 347 27.72 11.75 0.19
N ASP A 348 26.86 10.89 -0.35
CA ASP A 348 27.04 9.44 -0.32
C ASP A 348 28.24 9.01 -1.17
N VAL A 349 28.39 9.60 -2.35
CA VAL A 349 29.57 9.42 -3.23
C VAL A 349 30.83 9.87 -2.51
N ARG A 350 30.80 11.05 -1.88
CA ARG A 350 31.90 11.57 -1.06
C ARG A 350 32.25 10.59 0.06
N TYR A 351 31.26 10.14 0.81
CA TYR A 351 31.44 9.23 1.93
C TYR A 351 32.05 7.90 1.51
N PHE A 352 31.56 7.31 0.42
CA PHE A 352 32.10 6.07 -0.13
C PHE A 352 33.57 6.21 -0.53
N LEU A 353 33.94 7.32 -1.21
CA LEU A 353 35.34 7.60 -1.57
C LEU A 353 36.23 7.70 -0.33
N LEU A 354 35.81 8.44 0.69
CA LEU A 354 36.56 8.58 1.94
C LEU A 354 36.72 7.23 2.65
N LEU A 355 35.66 6.41 2.69
CA LEU A 355 35.72 5.07 3.27
C LEU A 355 36.67 4.15 2.48
N LEU A 356 36.67 4.24 1.15
CA LEU A 356 37.55 3.46 0.28
C LEU A 356 39.03 3.81 0.53
N ILE A 357 39.33 5.10 0.67
CA ILE A 357 40.67 5.60 1.03
C ILE A 357 41.05 5.15 2.46
N ALA A 358 40.12 5.24 3.42
CA ALA A 358 40.34 4.77 4.79
C ALA A 358 40.64 3.27 4.86
N LYS A 359 40.08 2.48 3.93
CA LYS A 359 40.38 1.05 3.74
C LYS A 359 41.67 0.80 2.93
N LYS A 360 42.49 1.83 2.71
CA LYS A 360 43.76 1.81 1.98
C LYS A 360 43.63 1.34 0.52
N GLN A 361 42.46 1.49 -0.09
CA GLN A 361 42.22 1.11 -1.48
C GLN A 361 42.54 2.29 -2.42
N HIS A 362 43.74 2.86 -2.29
CA HIS A 362 44.10 4.13 -2.93
C HIS A 362 44.06 4.07 -4.47
N ARG A 363 44.58 2.98 -5.05
CA ARG A 363 44.57 2.78 -6.51
C ARG A 363 43.15 2.73 -7.08
N ILE A 364 42.27 1.96 -6.44
CA ILE A 364 40.86 1.87 -6.85
C ILE A 364 40.16 3.22 -6.70
N ALA A 365 40.43 3.97 -5.63
CA ALA A 365 39.91 5.32 -5.48
C ALA A 365 40.41 6.23 -6.61
N MET A 366 41.68 6.09 -7.02
CA MET A 366 42.30 6.89 -8.09
C MET A 366 41.69 6.60 -9.46
N ASP A 367 41.34 5.34 -9.74
CA ASP A 367 40.69 4.93 -10.99
C ASP A 367 39.38 5.72 -11.25
N PHE A 368 38.63 6.07 -10.19
CA PHE A 368 37.43 6.91 -10.32
C PHE A 368 37.75 8.34 -10.75
N PHE A 369 38.87 8.90 -10.29
CA PHE A 369 39.31 10.26 -10.65
C PHE A 369 39.95 10.32 -12.04
N GLN A 370 40.58 9.23 -12.48
CA GLN A 370 41.19 9.12 -13.81
C GLN A 370 40.18 8.77 -14.91
N ASN A 371 38.95 8.39 -14.54
CA ASN A 371 37.91 8.09 -15.50
C ASN A 371 37.33 9.37 -16.12
N GLU A 372 37.79 9.72 -17.32
CA GLU A 372 37.35 10.91 -18.08
C GLU A 372 35.84 10.97 -18.36
N SER A 373 35.13 9.84 -18.30
CA SER A 373 33.68 9.82 -18.48
C SER A 373 32.89 10.35 -17.27
N LEU A 374 33.56 10.54 -16.12
CA LEU A 374 32.94 10.98 -14.87
C LEU A 374 33.63 12.26 -14.35
N PRO A 375 32.89 13.30 -13.94
CA PRO A 375 33.47 14.58 -13.49
C PRO A 375 33.98 14.54 -12.03
N PHE A 376 34.61 13.44 -11.61
CA PHE A 376 35.04 13.23 -10.21
C PHE A 376 36.12 14.22 -9.78
N MET A 377 37.10 14.50 -10.65
CA MET A 377 38.18 15.43 -10.34
C MET A 377 37.65 16.86 -10.11
N GLU A 378 36.71 17.30 -10.93
CA GLU A 378 36.07 18.61 -10.79
C GLU A 378 35.22 18.70 -9.51
N LYS A 379 34.41 17.67 -9.23
CA LYS A 379 33.46 17.67 -8.12
C LYS A 379 34.07 17.38 -6.75
N TYR A 380 35.07 16.50 -6.68
CA TYR A 380 35.70 16.03 -5.44
C TYR A 380 37.18 16.38 -5.38
N LYS A 381 37.54 17.53 -5.95
CA LYS A 381 38.91 18.06 -6.03
C LYS A 381 39.70 17.91 -4.73
N PRO A 382 39.18 18.28 -3.53
CA PRO A 382 39.94 18.11 -2.29
C PRO A 382 40.29 16.64 -1.96
N ILE A 383 39.41 15.69 -2.27
CA ILE A 383 39.67 14.25 -2.05
C ILE A 383 40.74 13.75 -3.00
N TYR A 384 40.71 14.19 -4.27
CA TYR A 384 41.72 13.86 -5.27
C TYR A 384 43.14 14.22 -4.82
N TYR A 385 43.36 15.45 -4.33
CA TYR A 385 44.67 15.88 -3.86
C TYR A 385 45.15 15.14 -2.62
N ILE A 386 44.26 14.84 -1.69
CA ILE A 386 44.60 14.02 -0.52
C ILE A 386 45.02 12.63 -0.95
N LEU A 387 44.31 12.06 -1.92
CA LEU A 387 44.65 10.75 -2.45
C LEU A 387 46.04 10.76 -3.11
N MET A 388 46.36 11.77 -3.93
CA MET A 388 47.71 11.94 -4.49
C MET A 388 48.77 12.09 -3.41
N SER A 389 48.50 12.87 -2.36
CA SER A 389 49.41 13.04 -1.22
C SER A 389 49.67 11.72 -0.49
N LEU A 390 48.63 10.91 -0.28
CA LEU A 390 48.75 9.56 0.32
C LEU A 390 49.47 8.56 -0.59
N MET A 391 49.53 8.83 -1.89
CA MET A 391 50.21 8.03 -2.91
C MET A 391 51.59 8.61 -3.30
N GLY A 392 52.14 9.54 -2.49
CA GLY A 392 53.17 10.54 -2.83
C GLY A 392 54.39 10.14 -3.68
N ASP A 393 54.76 8.87 -3.78
CA ASP A 393 55.82 8.39 -4.68
C ASP A 393 55.38 8.39 -6.17
N GLU A 394 54.08 8.22 -6.44
CA GLU A 394 53.54 8.09 -7.80
C GLU A 394 53.15 9.45 -8.43
N TYR A 395 52.95 10.52 -7.64
CA TYR A 395 52.38 11.82 -8.10
C TYR A 395 53.13 13.08 -7.60
N SER A 396 54.44 12.96 -7.42
CA SER A 396 55.27 14.00 -6.78
C SER A 396 55.47 15.29 -7.61
N HIS A 397 55.10 15.29 -8.90
CA HIS A 397 55.18 16.46 -9.79
C HIS A 397 53.87 17.27 -9.74
N GLU A 398 52.73 16.59 -9.83
CA GLU A 398 51.39 17.17 -9.79
C GLU A 398 51.08 17.83 -8.44
N LEU A 399 51.65 17.29 -7.34
CA LEU A 399 51.58 17.88 -6.00
C LEU A 399 52.32 19.22 -5.89
N ARG A 400 53.30 19.52 -6.76
CA ARG A 400 54.04 20.80 -6.76
C ARG A 400 53.32 21.91 -7.53
N GLU A 401 52.46 21.55 -8.46
CA GLU A 401 51.60 22.50 -9.21
C GLU A 401 50.31 22.84 -8.45
N MET A 402 50.16 22.32 -7.22
CA MET A 402 49.03 22.57 -6.36
C MET A 402 49.03 24.04 -5.90
N GLY A 403 48.04 24.83 -6.33
CA GLY A 403 47.93 26.24 -5.95
C GLY A 403 47.75 26.43 -4.43
N GLU A 404 48.35 27.50 -3.87
CA GLU A 404 48.29 27.84 -2.44
C GLU A 404 46.86 27.99 -1.88
N ASP A 405 45.86 28.14 -2.77
CA ASP A 405 44.44 28.29 -2.45
C ASP A 405 43.78 27.05 -1.82
N MET A 406 44.40 25.85 -1.90
CA MET A 406 43.95 24.69 -1.13
C MET A 406 44.44 24.78 0.32
N LYS A 407 43.76 25.62 1.09
CA LYS A 407 44.02 25.86 2.51
C LYS A 407 44.29 24.55 3.26
N GLN A 408 45.40 24.51 3.99
CA GLN A 408 45.82 23.41 4.86
C GLN A 408 44.68 22.88 5.77
N GLY A 409 43.76 23.75 6.21
CA GLY A 409 42.64 23.38 7.07
C GLY A 409 41.62 22.41 6.44
N THR A 410 41.30 22.55 5.14
CA THR A 410 40.35 21.65 4.46
C THR A 410 40.95 20.27 4.25
N MET A 411 42.23 20.21 3.87
CA MET A 411 42.94 18.93 3.74
C MET A 411 43.10 18.21 5.08
N TYR A 412 43.44 18.96 6.13
CA TYR A 412 43.56 18.43 7.47
C TYR A 412 42.25 17.81 7.97
N GLY A 413 41.11 18.48 7.78
CA GLY A 413 39.80 17.97 8.19
C GLY A 413 39.42 16.67 7.47
N ILE A 414 39.73 16.54 6.17
CA ILE A 414 39.43 15.30 5.42
C ILE A 414 40.37 14.16 5.83
N LEU A 415 41.66 14.43 6.07
CA LEU A 415 42.59 13.42 6.59
C LEU A 415 42.14 12.88 7.95
N GLN A 416 41.72 13.77 8.86
CA GLN A 416 41.13 13.36 10.14
C GLN A 416 39.88 12.49 9.96
N ALA A 417 39.01 12.84 9.01
CA ALA A 417 37.83 12.03 8.69
C ALA A 417 38.22 10.64 8.17
N ILE A 418 39.20 10.55 7.26
CA ILE A 418 39.73 9.26 6.74
C ILE A 418 40.29 8.40 7.87
N GLU A 419 41.10 8.99 8.76
CA GLU A 419 41.66 8.27 9.91
C GLU A 419 40.58 7.76 10.86
N GLN A 420 39.56 8.57 11.14
CA GLN A 420 38.46 8.18 12.00
C GLN A 420 37.62 7.06 11.35
N LEU A 421 37.29 7.17 10.06
CA LEU A 421 36.61 6.11 9.32
C LEU A 421 37.41 4.80 9.35
N GLY A 422 38.74 4.88 9.23
CA GLY A 422 39.64 3.73 9.32
C GLY A 422 39.72 3.11 10.72
N LYS A 423 39.33 3.82 11.78
CA LYS A 423 39.16 3.27 13.14
C LYS A 423 37.78 2.64 13.30
N ASP A 424 36.74 3.34 12.85
CA ASP A 424 35.34 2.95 13.01
C ASP A 424 34.96 1.70 12.19
N TYR A 425 35.52 1.55 10.98
CA TYR A 425 35.11 0.52 10.02
C TYR A 425 36.21 -0.51 9.68
N ARG A 426 36.98 -0.92 10.69
CA ARG A 426 38.04 -1.94 10.53
C ARG A 426 37.51 -3.27 10.00
#